data_AF-A0A7S7AK14-F1
#
_entry.id   AF-A0A7S7AK14-F1
#
_cell.length_a   1.000
_cell.length_b   1.000
_cell.length_c   1.000
_cell.angle_alpha   90.00
_cell.angle_beta   90.00
_cell.angle_gamma   90.00
#
_symmetry.space_group_name_H-M   'P 1'
#
loop_
_entity.id
_entity.type
_entity.pdbx_description
1 polymer ?
#
loop_
_entity_poly.entity_id
_entity_poly.type
_entity_poly.pdbx_seq_one_letter_code
_entity_poly.pdbx_strand_id
1 'polypeptide(L)'
;MQTEASFKHLIQIFIGPRAQSYLKFIEQQGGQNSGLSWAGLIFGPYWLLYRKMYRYFFLFFAVGFLISMLALIIGVPDQVLMGLALIPNLILAGIGKRLYSDFAVQKTKAYMQQPKYSEQVFAEEGGVNWGLPLLLVFIQSVVMIMLSLPFIQFSPL
;
A
#
# COMPACT_ATOMS: atom_id res chain seq x y z
N MET A 1 23.19 -3.34 -23.16
CA MET A 1 23.56 -2.08 -22.47
C MET A 1 22.49 -1.00 -22.61
N GLN A 2 22.03 -0.62 -23.81
CA GLN A 2 20.96 0.38 -23.99
C GLN A 2 19.66 0.02 -23.25
N THR A 3 19.22 -1.25 -23.33
CA THR A 3 17.98 -1.72 -22.67
C THR A 3 18.03 -1.59 -21.14
N GLU A 4 19.20 -1.78 -20.53
CA GLU A 4 19.37 -1.69 -19.07
C GLU A 4 19.33 -0.22 -18.61
N ALA A 5 19.99 0.68 -19.36
CA ALA A 5 19.94 2.11 -19.09
C ALA A 5 18.51 2.67 -19.23
N SER A 6 17.79 2.29 -20.28
CA SER A 6 16.38 2.66 -20.47
C SER A 6 15.50 2.10 -19.34
N PHE A 7 15.70 0.86 -18.92
CA PHE A 7 14.95 0.28 -17.80
C PHE A 7 15.16 1.05 -16.49
N LYS A 8 16.42 1.37 -16.15
CA LYS A 8 16.73 2.15 -14.94
C LYS A 8 16.13 3.54 -15.00
N HIS A 9 16.17 4.19 -16.16
CA HIS A 9 15.54 5.50 -16.37
C HIS A 9 14.02 5.44 -16.15
N LEU A 10 13.35 4.45 -16.76
CA LEU A 10 11.90 4.27 -16.62
C LEU A 10 11.48 3.94 -15.18
N ILE A 11 12.26 3.12 -14.46
CA ILE A 11 12.04 2.88 -13.03
C ILE A 11 12.19 4.18 -12.22
N GLN A 12 13.15 5.04 -12.58
CA GLN A 12 13.35 6.31 -11.86
C GLN A 12 12.15 7.24 -12.00
N ILE A 13 11.63 7.42 -13.22
CA ILE A 13 10.46 8.26 -13.44
C ILE A 13 9.19 7.66 -12.81
N PHE A 14 9.05 6.33 -12.82
CA PHE A 14 7.89 5.64 -12.22
C PHE A 14 7.88 5.76 -10.69
N ILE A 15 9.03 5.56 -10.04
CA ILE A 15 9.13 5.58 -8.58
C ILE A 15 9.22 7.02 -8.03
N GLY A 16 9.82 7.93 -8.79
CA GLY A 16 10.00 9.33 -8.42
C GLY A 16 11.22 9.59 -7.53
N PRO A 17 11.18 10.59 -6.62
CA PRO A 17 12.36 11.08 -5.89
C PRO A 17 13.12 10.04 -5.06
N ARG A 18 12.44 8.97 -4.62
CA ARG A 18 13.04 7.89 -3.83
C ARG A 18 13.58 6.73 -4.67
N ALA A 19 13.57 6.84 -5.99
CA ALA A 19 13.94 5.76 -6.92
C ALA A 19 15.29 5.12 -6.62
N GLN A 20 16.30 5.89 -6.24
CA GLN A 20 17.64 5.35 -5.96
C GLN A 20 17.63 4.27 -4.86
N SER A 21 16.81 4.42 -3.81
CA SER A 21 16.72 3.42 -2.73
C SER A 21 16.09 2.11 -3.19
N TYR A 22 15.15 2.20 -4.14
CA TYR A 22 14.48 1.05 -4.73
C TYR A 22 15.33 0.40 -5.82
N LEU A 23 16.04 1.18 -6.63
CA LEU A 23 17.00 0.67 -7.62
C LEU A 23 18.13 -0.11 -6.94
N LYS A 24 18.74 0.45 -5.89
CA LYS A 24 19.75 -0.28 -5.10
C LYS A 24 19.18 -1.60 -4.58
N PHE A 25 17.94 -1.61 -4.10
CA PHE A 25 17.28 -2.82 -3.62
C PHE A 25 17.01 -3.83 -4.74
N ILE A 26 16.59 -3.39 -5.94
CA ILE A 26 16.36 -4.23 -7.12
C ILE A 26 17.68 -4.84 -7.62
N GLU A 27 18.75 -4.03 -7.70
CA GLU A 27 20.09 -4.48 -8.11
C GLU A 27 20.72 -5.43 -7.10
N GLN A 28 20.40 -5.24 -5.81
CA GLN A 28 20.86 -6.09 -4.71
C GLN A 28 19.99 -7.35 -4.51
N GLN A 29 19.03 -7.68 -5.39
CA GLN A 29 18.21 -8.91 -5.29
C GLN A 29 19.01 -10.25 -5.49
N GLY A 30 20.29 -10.27 -5.11
CA GLY A 30 21.05 -11.47 -4.74
C GLY A 30 21.43 -11.54 -3.24
N GLY A 31 21.05 -10.56 -2.40
CA GLY A 31 21.43 -10.49 -0.98
C GLY A 31 20.25 -10.21 -0.05
N GLN A 32 20.20 -10.94 1.07
CA GLN A 32 19.14 -11.05 2.09
C GLN A 32 18.64 -9.76 2.77
N ASN A 33 19.03 -8.56 2.35
CA ASN A 33 18.63 -7.33 3.02
C ASN A 33 17.25 -6.86 2.57
N SER A 34 16.21 -7.49 3.13
CA SER A 34 14.81 -7.05 3.04
C SER A 34 14.67 -5.72 3.79
N GLY A 35 14.99 -4.61 3.12
CA GLY A 35 14.88 -3.28 3.71
C GLY A 35 13.45 -3.03 4.17
N LEU A 36 13.28 -2.76 5.46
CA LEU A 36 11.98 -2.55 6.10
C LEU A 36 11.22 -1.40 5.42
N SER A 37 9.94 -1.62 5.12
CA SER A 37 9.04 -0.59 4.61
C SER A 37 8.44 0.20 5.77
N TRP A 38 9.14 1.28 6.17
CA TRP A 38 8.64 2.19 7.20
C TRP A 38 7.26 2.75 6.89
N ALA A 39 6.99 3.02 5.61
CA ALA A 39 5.67 3.51 5.20
C ALA A 39 4.59 2.43 5.32
N GLY A 40 4.92 1.16 5.05
CA GLY A 40 4.01 0.03 5.28
C GLY A 40 3.72 -0.22 6.76
N LEU A 41 4.70 0.00 7.64
CA LEU A 41 4.52 -0.13 9.09
C LEU A 41 3.58 0.94 9.66
N ILE A 42 3.84 2.20 9.32
CA ILE A 42 3.12 3.35 9.91
C ILE A 42 1.73 3.51 9.29
N PHE A 43 1.64 3.45 7.95
CA PHE A 43 0.39 3.72 7.23
C PHE A 43 -0.37 2.44 6.87
N GLY A 44 0.20 1.26 7.08
CA GLY A 44 -0.47 0.00 6.82
C GLY A 44 -0.94 -0.11 5.36
N PRO A 45 -2.13 -0.68 5.13
CA PRO A 45 -2.72 -0.79 3.80
C PRO A 45 -2.92 0.55 3.08
N TYR A 46 -3.10 1.67 3.78
CA TYR A 46 -3.24 2.99 3.14
C TYR A 46 -2.02 3.39 2.30
N TRP A 47 -0.84 2.87 2.66
CA TRP A 47 0.35 3.05 1.84
C TRP A 47 0.22 2.45 0.43
N LEU A 48 -0.53 1.36 0.29
CA LEU A 48 -0.79 0.74 -1.02
C LEU A 48 -1.61 1.66 -1.93
N LEU A 49 -2.63 2.33 -1.38
CA LEU A 49 -3.40 3.35 -2.11
C LEU A 49 -2.52 4.53 -2.51
N TYR A 50 -1.68 5.00 -1.59
CA TYR A 50 -0.74 6.08 -1.83
C TYR A 50 0.20 5.78 -3.00
N ARG A 51 0.66 4.53 -3.15
CA ARG A 51 1.52 4.07 -4.26
C ARG A 51 0.74 3.48 -5.45
N LYS A 52 -0.57 3.74 -5.53
CA LYS A 52 -1.47 3.29 -6.61
C LYS A 52 -1.52 1.76 -6.81
N MET A 53 -1.18 1.00 -5.77
CA MET A 53 -1.26 -0.46 -5.70
C MET A 53 -2.68 -0.93 -5.33
N TYR A 54 -3.69 -0.45 -6.07
CA TYR A 54 -5.11 -0.62 -5.71
C TYR A 54 -5.54 -2.08 -5.59
N ARG A 55 -5.05 -2.96 -6.48
CA ARG A 55 -5.36 -4.40 -6.42
C ARG A 55 -4.91 -5.04 -5.12
N TYR A 56 -3.71 -4.72 -4.65
CA TYR A 56 -3.18 -5.22 -3.39
C TYR A 56 -3.94 -4.63 -2.20
N PHE A 57 -4.30 -3.34 -2.25
CA PHE A 57 -5.13 -2.73 -1.20
C PHE A 57 -6.47 -3.45 -1.03
N PHE A 58 -7.22 -3.64 -2.11
CA PHE A 58 -8.54 -4.29 -2.02
C PHE A 58 -8.43 -5.77 -1.62
N LEU A 59 -7.35 -6.45 -1.99
CA LEU A 59 -7.09 -7.81 -1.51
C LEU A 59 -6.86 -7.83 0.01
N PHE A 60 -5.99 -6.96 0.53
CA PHE A 60 -5.77 -6.83 1.98
C PHE A 60 -7.05 -6.45 2.72
N PHE A 61 -7.83 -5.54 2.16
CA PHE A 61 -9.10 -5.10 2.72
C PHE A 61 -10.12 -6.23 2.76
N ALA A 62 -10.31 -6.98 1.66
CA ALA A 62 -11.24 -8.09 1.60
C ALA A 62 -10.87 -9.22 2.56
N VAL A 63 -9.59 -9.59 2.61
CA VAL A 63 -9.10 -10.61 3.56
C VAL A 63 -9.27 -10.16 5.00
N GLY A 64 -8.89 -8.91 5.31
CA GLY A 64 -9.06 -8.34 6.65
C GLY A 64 -10.53 -8.31 7.07
N PHE A 65 -11.42 -7.88 6.16
CA PHE A 65 -12.86 -7.86 6.40
C PHE A 65 -13.42 -9.26 6.71
N LEU A 66 -13.02 -10.28 5.94
CA LEU A 66 -13.45 -11.67 6.19
C LEU A 66 -12.95 -12.18 7.54
N ILE A 67 -11.69 -11.92 7.89
CA ILE A 67 -11.12 -12.31 9.19
C ILE A 67 -11.88 -11.61 10.33
N SER A 68 -12.14 -10.30 10.20
CA SER A 68 -12.91 -9.55 11.20
C SER A 68 -14.34 -10.07 11.35
N MET A 69 -15.03 -10.39 10.24
CA MET A 69 -16.37 -10.97 10.29
C MET A 69 -16.38 -12.32 11.02
N LEU A 70 -15.43 -13.21 10.71
CA LEU A 70 -15.30 -14.50 11.39
C LEU A 70 -15.00 -14.33 12.87
N ALA A 71 -14.12 -13.39 13.23
CA ALA A 71 -13.76 -13.12 14.61
C ALA A 71 -14.95 -12.58 15.43
N LEU A 72 -15.81 -11.76 14.82
CA LEU A 72 -17.06 -11.32 15.44
C LEU A 72 -18.05 -12.48 15.65
N ILE A 73 -18.18 -13.40 14.67
CA ILE A 73 -19.10 -14.55 14.76
C ILE A 73 -18.70 -15.50 15.91
N ILE A 74 -17.39 -15.74 16.10
CA ILE A 74 -16.91 -16.63 17.16
C ILE A 74 -16.74 -15.92 18.52
N GLY A 75 -17.05 -14.62 18.62
CA GLY A 75 -16.99 -13.86 19.86
C GLY A 75 -15.58 -13.57 20.37
N VAL A 76 -14.62 -13.29 19.46
CA VAL A 76 -13.26 -12.91 19.87
C VAL A 76 -13.29 -11.60 20.69
N PRO A 77 -12.60 -11.53 21.84
CA PRO A 77 -12.53 -10.31 22.64
C PRO A 77 -11.94 -9.11 21.88
N ASP A 78 -12.45 -7.91 22.13
CA ASP A 78 -12.03 -6.67 21.46
C ASP A 78 -10.52 -6.40 21.55
N GLN A 79 -9.90 -6.76 22.68
CA GLN A 79 -8.45 -6.61 22.89
C GLN A 79 -7.64 -7.45 21.88
N VAL A 80 -8.13 -8.65 21.56
CA VAL A 80 -7.50 -9.53 20.56
C VAL A 80 -7.76 -8.99 19.15
N LEU A 81 -8.99 -8.51 18.88
CA LEU A 81 -9.32 -7.85 17.60
C LEU A 81 -8.40 -6.65 17.33
N MET A 82 -8.11 -5.85 18.36
CA MET A 82 -7.21 -4.70 18.25
C MET A 82 -5.77 -5.13 17.93
N GLY A 83 -5.30 -6.24 18.50
CA GLY A 83 -4.00 -6.83 18.14
C GLY A 83 -3.97 -7.37 16.71
N LEU A 84 -5.03 -8.02 16.26
CA LEU A 84 -5.16 -8.53 14.88
C LEU A 84 -5.14 -7.39 13.85
N ALA A 85 -5.70 -6.21 14.20
CA ALA A 85 -5.70 -5.04 13.32
C ALA A 85 -4.28 -4.51 13.01
N LEU A 86 -3.26 -4.84 13.81
CA LEU A 86 -1.86 -4.44 13.56
C LEU A 86 -1.12 -5.40 12.61
N ILE A 87 -1.63 -6.62 12.40
CA ILE A 87 -0.98 -7.64 11.58
C ILE A 87 -0.73 -7.14 10.14
N PRO A 88 -1.70 -6.51 9.44
CA PRO A 88 -1.48 -5.98 8.10
C PRO A 88 -0.30 -5.00 8.04
N ASN A 89 -0.14 -4.15 9.05
CA ASN A 89 0.96 -3.18 9.14
C ASN A 89 2.31 -3.88 9.30
N LEU A 90 2.39 -4.91 10.14
CA LEU A 90 3.61 -5.70 10.32
C LEU A 90 4.00 -6.47 9.06
N ILE A 91 3.01 -7.07 8.37
CA ILE A 91 3.23 -7.74 7.09
C ILE A 91 3.80 -6.73 6.09
N LEU A 92 3.14 -5.58 5.91
CA LEU A 92 3.57 -4.55 4.97
C LEU A 92 4.90 -3.90 5.36
N ALA A 93 5.26 -3.87 6.64
CA ALA A 93 6.59 -3.48 7.09
C ALA A 93 7.66 -4.41 6.53
N GLY A 94 7.45 -5.72 6.62
CA GLY A 94 8.41 -6.72 6.13
C GLY A 94 8.46 -6.80 4.61
N ILE A 95 7.29 -6.94 3.96
CA ILE A 95 7.23 -7.25 2.52
C ILE A 95 7.04 -6.03 1.63
N GLY A 96 6.63 -4.88 2.18
CA GLY A 96 6.14 -3.75 1.38
C GLY A 96 7.17 -3.22 0.39
N LYS A 97 8.45 -3.12 0.78
CA LYS A 97 9.51 -2.64 -0.10
C LYS A 97 9.71 -3.56 -1.30
N ARG A 98 9.69 -4.88 -1.07
CA ARG A 98 9.75 -5.89 -2.12
C ARG A 98 8.52 -5.83 -3.02
N LEU A 99 7.34 -5.83 -2.42
CA LEU A 99 6.06 -5.79 -3.13
C LEU A 99 5.99 -4.61 -4.11
N TYR A 100 6.35 -3.40 -3.66
CA TYR A 100 6.36 -2.23 -4.53
C TYR A 100 7.47 -2.27 -5.59
N SER A 101 8.64 -2.82 -5.25
CA SER A 101 9.73 -2.99 -6.24
C SER A 101 9.29 -3.92 -7.38
N ASP A 102 8.74 -5.08 -7.03
CA ASP A 102 8.26 -6.06 -8.00
C ASP A 102 7.12 -5.47 -8.87
N PHE A 103 6.21 -4.71 -8.26
CA PHE A 103 5.17 -3.97 -8.96
C PHE A 103 5.74 -2.95 -9.97
N ALA A 104 6.71 -2.13 -9.55
CA ALA A 104 7.35 -1.14 -10.42
C ALA A 104 8.13 -1.79 -11.57
N VAL A 105 8.85 -2.89 -11.29
CA VAL A 105 9.55 -3.69 -12.30
C VAL A 105 8.57 -4.27 -13.31
N GLN A 106 7.47 -4.87 -12.87
CA GLN A 106 6.46 -5.45 -13.76
C GLN A 106 5.85 -4.38 -14.68
N LYS A 107 5.46 -3.23 -14.11
CA LYS A 107 4.90 -2.11 -14.87
C LYS A 107 5.89 -1.54 -15.89
N THR A 108 7.14 -1.38 -15.50
CA THR A 108 8.20 -0.89 -16.39
C THR A 108 8.48 -1.86 -17.54
N LYS A 109 8.59 -3.16 -17.25
CA LYS A 109 8.79 -4.18 -18.30
C LYS A 109 7.62 -4.22 -19.28
N ALA A 110 6.39 -4.14 -18.77
CA ALA A 110 5.19 -4.09 -19.63
C ALA A 110 5.19 -2.85 -20.54
N TYR A 111 5.57 -1.68 -20.01
CA TYR A 111 5.69 -0.46 -20.80
C TYR A 111 6.79 -0.55 -21.86
N MET A 112 7.97 -1.11 -21.53
CA MET A 112 9.05 -1.30 -22.50
C MET A 112 8.67 -2.25 -23.65
N GLN A 113 7.84 -3.25 -23.38
CA GLN A 113 7.37 -4.19 -24.41
C GLN A 113 6.33 -3.55 -25.34
N GLN A 114 5.45 -2.70 -24.79
CA GLN A 114 4.39 -2.03 -25.53
C GLN A 114 4.20 -0.59 -25.03
N PRO A 115 4.99 0.37 -25.53
CA PRO A 115 4.85 1.77 -25.16
C PRO A 115 3.55 2.34 -25.75
N LYS A 116 2.49 2.35 -24.94
CA LYS A 116 1.15 2.81 -25.35
C LYS A 116 0.96 4.33 -25.22
N TYR A 117 1.81 5.01 -24.45
CA TYR A 117 1.68 6.42 -24.10
C TYR A 117 3.05 7.03 -23.81
N SER A 118 3.12 8.35 -23.60
CA SER A 118 4.38 9.04 -23.32
C SER A 118 4.96 8.71 -21.95
N GLU A 119 6.25 8.93 -21.77
CA GLU A 119 6.94 8.73 -20.48
C GLU A 119 6.36 9.59 -19.36
N GLN A 120 5.79 10.77 -19.69
CA GLN A 120 5.10 11.62 -18.73
C GLN A 120 3.86 10.94 -18.16
N VAL A 121 3.02 10.35 -19.02
CA VAL A 121 1.83 9.60 -18.59
C VAL A 121 2.24 8.35 -17.82
N PHE A 122 3.34 7.70 -18.19
CA PHE A 122 3.88 6.57 -17.44
C PHE A 122 4.38 6.97 -16.05
N ALA A 123 5.03 8.12 -15.90
CA ALA A 123 5.44 8.67 -14.60
C ALA A 123 4.22 8.96 -13.72
N GLU A 124 3.13 9.46 -14.31
CA GLU A 124 1.86 9.65 -13.61
C GLU A 124 1.23 8.32 -13.15
N GLU A 125 1.36 7.21 -13.90
CA GLU A 125 0.84 5.90 -13.45
C GLU A 125 1.54 5.37 -12.19
N GLY A 126 2.84 5.66 -12.02
CA GLY A 126 3.61 5.26 -10.84
C GLY A 126 3.35 6.23 -9.69
N GLY A 127 4.26 7.21 -9.55
CA GLY A 127 4.11 8.38 -8.69
C GLY A 127 3.48 8.10 -7.32
N VAL A 128 2.71 9.08 -6.84
CA VAL A 128 1.99 9.01 -5.58
C VAL A 128 0.59 9.61 -5.72
N ASN A 129 -0.36 9.15 -4.90
CA ASN A 129 -1.72 9.69 -4.84
C ASN A 129 -2.09 10.00 -3.39
N TRP A 130 -2.22 11.29 -3.07
CA TRP A 130 -2.69 11.73 -1.74
C TRP A 130 -4.22 11.79 -1.65
N GLY A 131 -4.89 12.07 -2.76
CA GLY A 131 -6.34 12.27 -2.78
C GLY A 131 -7.09 11.01 -2.35
N LEU A 132 -6.70 9.85 -2.86
CA LEU A 132 -7.44 8.60 -2.58
C LEU A 132 -7.31 8.10 -1.13
N PRO A 133 -6.10 8.03 -0.52
CA PRO A 133 -5.97 7.70 0.90
C PRO A 133 -6.74 8.67 1.81
N LEU A 134 -6.63 9.99 1.56
CA LEU A 134 -7.30 11.00 2.37
C LEU A 134 -8.82 10.92 2.25
N LEU A 135 -9.33 10.71 1.04
CA LEU A 135 -10.76 10.53 0.81
C LEU A 135 -11.29 9.31 1.56
N LEU A 136 -10.56 8.19 1.54
CA LEU A 136 -10.97 6.98 2.26
C LEU A 136 -10.92 7.14 3.78
N VAL A 137 -9.89 7.80 4.32
CA VAL A 137 -9.84 8.14 5.75
C VAL A 137 -11.01 9.04 6.13
N PHE A 138 -11.31 10.07 5.32
CA PHE A 138 -12.45 10.95 5.55
C PHE A 138 -13.78 10.19 5.56
N ILE A 139 -14.03 9.35 4.56
CA ILE A 139 -15.24 8.49 4.51
C ILE A 139 -15.31 7.59 5.74
N GLN A 140 -14.20 6.93 6.10
CA GLN A 140 -14.15 6.05 7.27
C GLN A 140 -14.48 6.81 8.58
N SER A 141 -13.89 8.00 8.76
CA SER A 141 -14.16 8.84 9.94
C SER A 141 -15.62 9.27 10.02
N VAL A 142 -16.21 9.70 8.90
CA VAL A 142 -17.64 10.07 8.84
C VAL A 142 -18.52 8.88 9.21
N VAL A 143 -18.29 7.71 8.62
CA VAL A 143 -19.05 6.49 8.93
C VAL A 143 -18.93 6.11 10.41
N MET A 144 -17.72 6.16 10.98
CA MET A 144 -17.50 5.85 12.39
C MET A 144 -18.25 6.81 13.32
N ILE A 145 -18.25 8.12 13.02
CA ILE A 145 -19.00 9.12 13.78
C ILE A 145 -20.51 8.84 13.66
N MET A 146 -21.01 8.61 12.45
CA MET A 146 -22.44 8.32 12.24
C MET A 146 -22.91 7.08 13.01
N LEU A 147 -22.07 6.04 13.09
CA LEU A 147 -22.37 4.83 13.85
C LEU A 147 -22.26 5.01 15.36
N SER A 148 -21.42 5.95 15.84
CA SER A 148 -21.25 6.20 17.28
C SER A 148 -22.24 7.20 17.85
N LEU A 149 -22.78 8.13 17.05
CA LEU A 149 -23.75 9.14 17.48
C LEU A 149 -24.92 8.60 18.32
N PRO A 150 -25.56 7.46 17.98
CA PRO A 150 -26.63 6.88 18.80
C PRO A 150 -26.19 6.45 20.21
N PHE A 151 -24.91 6.16 20.41
CA PHE A 151 -24.35 5.71 21.70
C PHE A 151 -23.83 6.88 22.56
N ILE A 152 -23.71 8.08 21.99
CA ILE A 152 -23.24 9.28 22.69
C ILE A 152 -24.38 9.95 23.49
N GLN A 153 -25.64 9.58 23.25
CA GLN A 153 -26.78 10.12 23.99
C GLN A 153 -27.16 9.22 25.18
N PHE A 154 -27.23 9.85 26.37
CA PHE A 154 -27.71 9.38 27.69
C PHE A 154 -26.71 8.69 28.65
N SER A 155 -25.59 9.34 28.99
CA SER A 155 -25.11 9.27 30.39
C SER A 155 -25.81 10.38 31.18
N PRO A 156 -26.79 10.07 32.06
CA PRO A 156 -27.31 11.06 32.98
C PRO A 156 -26.21 11.43 33.98
N LEU A 157 -25.85 12.71 34.02
CA LEU A 157 -25.10 13.33 35.11
C LEU A 157 -25.94 13.32 36.40
#